data_AF-A0A135WB33-F1
#
_entry.id   AF-A0A135WB33-F1
#
_cell.length_a   1.000
_cell.length_b   1.000
_cell.length_c   1.000
_cell.angle_alpha   90.00
_cell.angle_beta   90.00
_cell.angle_gamma   90.00
#
_symmetry.space_group_name_H-M   'P 1'
#
loop_
_entity.id
_entity.type
_entity.pdbx_description
1 polymer ?
#
loop_
_entity_poly.entity_id
_entity_poly.type
_entity_poly.pdbx_seq_one_letter_code
_entity_poly.pdbx_strand_id
1 'polypeptide(L)'
;MFSKPVYLHEQYTHNGEIINVRTHVYTDKSYTSFTYNGQEVSESFDNYSGSSWYTIAKRNCMLIDKLGNDYKTYAEYRNEVKKIEDKYIIVDNNVYGYFHDDSANGSRKPVYHIFSIEMEDEEVISESTNLNNDLFKHFNKKDIFSKFKSRVRTYYKNNEVLPSVKRLERDETDKYRKMKEWLVENADC
;
A
#
# COMPACT_ATOMS: atom_id res chain seq x y z
N MET A 1 -18.77 1.50 19.26
CA MET A 1 -19.87 0.73 18.64
C MET A 1 -19.47 0.52 17.18
N PHE A 2 -18.99 -0.68 16.81
CA PHE A 2 -18.59 -0.93 15.42
C PHE A 2 -19.85 -1.22 14.61
N SER A 3 -20.14 -0.37 13.62
CA SER A 3 -21.18 -0.57 12.62
C SER A 3 -20.97 -1.94 11.96
N LYS A 4 -22.04 -2.75 11.89
CA LYS A 4 -22.00 -4.01 11.13
C LYS A 4 -21.71 -3.69 9.66
N PRO A 5 -20.92 -4.53 8.96
CA PRO A 5 -20.66 -4.31 7.54
C PRO A 5 -21.97 -4.33 6.75
N VAL A 6 -22.08 -3.45 5.76
CA VAL A 6 -23.17 -3.44 4.79
C VAL A 6 -22.75 -4.26 3.58
N TYR A 7 -23.63 -5.15 3.14
CA TYR A 7 -23.42 -6.00 1.97
C TYR A 7 -24.23 -5.45 0.82
N LEU A 8 -23.55 -5.15 -0.29
CA LEU A 8 -24.18 -4.69 -1.52
C LEU A 8 -23.95 -5.75 -2.61
N HIS A 9 -25.03 -6.02 -3.36
CA HIS A 9 -25.01 -6.85 -4.55
C HIS A 9 -25.33 -5.96 -5.73
N GLU A 10 -24.36 -5.80 -6.61
CA GLU A 10 -24.39 -4.82 -7.68
C GLU A 10 -24.13 -5.53 -9.02
N GLN A 11 -24.70 -5.01 -10.10
CA GLN A 11 -24.50 -5.57 -11.43
C GLN A 11 -23.65 -4.62 -12.26
N TYR A 12 -22.63 -5.19 -12.90
CA TYR A 12 -21.78 -4.50 -13.87
C TYR A 12 -21.89 -5.22 -15.21
N THR A 13 -22.01 -4.48 -16.31
CA THR A 13 -22.03 -5.08 -17.65
C THR A 13 -20.71 -4.80 -18.35
N HIS A 14 -20.07 -5.85 -18.84
CA HIS A 14 -18.82 -5.76 -19.60
C HIS A 14 -18.88 -6.69 -20.81
N ASN A 15 -18.59 -6.16 -22.01
CA ASN A 15 -18.65 -6.92 -23.27
C ASN A 15 -19.97 -7.72 -23.46
N GLY A 16 -21.09 -7.19 -22.96
CA GLY A 16 -22.41 -7.83 -23.03
C GLY A 16 -22.69 -8.89 -21.95
N GLU A 17 -21.72 -9.22 -21.10
CA GLU A 17 -21.88 -10.12 -19.96
C GLU A 17 -22.30 -9.34 -18.69
N ILE A 18 -23.22 -9.92 -17.91
CA ILE A 18 -23.61 -9.38 -16.60
C ILE A 18 -22.74 -10.02 -15.51
N ILE A 19 -21.97 -9.18 -14.83
CA ILE A 19 -21.07 -9.55 -13.74
C ILE A 19 -21.72 -9.15 -12.42
N ASN A 20 -21.89 -10.14 -11.54
CA ASN A 20 -22.40 -9.90 -10.19
C ASN A 20 -21.26 -9.53 -9.25
N VAL A 21 -21.27 -8.27 -8.81
CA VAL A 21 -20.27 -7.69 -7.94
C VAL A 21 -20.77 -7.70 -6.50
N ARG A 22 -19.96 -8.22 -5.59
CA ARG A 22 -20.23 -8.21 -4.15
C ARG A 22 -19.34 -7.16 -3.50
N THR A 23 -19.95 -6.22 -2.79
CA THR A 23 -19.22 -5.18 -2.06
C THR A 23 -19.51 -5.27 -0.56
N HIS A 24 -18.45 -5.42 0.23
CA HIS A 24 -18.49 -5.38 1.69
C HIS A 24 -18.02 -4.02 2.17
N VAL A 25 -18.94 -3.22 2.71
CA VAL A 25 -18.67 -1.84 3.13
C VAL A 25 -18.43 -1.78 4.64
N TYR A 26 -17.24 -1.35 5.03
CA TYR A 26 -16.91 -0.93 6.40
C TYR A 26 -16.85 0.59 6.45
N THR A 27 -16.69 1.19 7.63
CA THR A 27 -16.72 2.66 7.80
C THR A 27 -15.67 3.36 6.92
N ASP A 28 -14.45 2.85 6.91
CA ASP A 28 -13.26 3.48 6.35
C ASP A 28 -12.75 2.78 5.08
N LYS A 29 -13.15 1.51 4.88
CA LYS A 29 -12.68 0.67 3.79
C LYS A 29 -13.79 -0.22 3.24
N SER A 30 -13.76 -0.49 1.95
CA SER A 30 -14.66 -1.46 1.31
C SER A 30 -13.86 -2.54 0.60
N TYR A 31 -14.50 -3.70 0.39
CA TYR A 31 -13.94 -4.83 -0.33
C TYR A 31 -14.90 -5.28 -1.41
N THR A 32 -14.45 -5.26 -2.66
CA THR A 32 -15.21 -5.72 -3.82
C THR A 32 -14.68 -7.05 -4.30
N SER A 33 -15.57 -8.00 -4.58
CA SER A 33 -15.23 -9.27 -5.22
C SER A 33 -16.23 -9.70 -6.29
N PHE A 34 -15.71 -10.35 -7.33
CA PHE A 34 -16.48 -10.93 -8.42
C PHE A 34 -15.60 -11.93 -9.20
N THR A 35 -16.22 -12.65 -10.14
CA THR A 35 -15.52 -13.53 -11.08
C THR A 35 -15.84 -13.08 -12.50
N TYR A 36 -14.83 -13.02 -13.37
CA TYR A 36 -14.99 -12.71 -14.79
C TYR A 36 -14.02 -13.55 -15.62
N ASN A 37 -14.49 -14.20 -16.69
CA ASN A 37 -13.70 -15.11 -17.53
C ASN A 37 -12.90 -16.17 -16.74
N GLY A 38 -13.49 -16.70 -15.66
CA GLY A 38 -12.84 -17.68 -14.77
C GLY A 38 -11.77 -17.11 -13.84
N GLN A 39 -11.50 -15.80 -13.89
CA GLN A 39 -10.58 -15.11 -12.99
C GLN A 39 -11.33 -14.55 -11.78
N GLU A 40 -10.80 -14.81 -10.58
CA GLU A 40 -11.33 -14.24 -9.34
C GLU A 40 -10.72 -12.86 -9.08
N VAL A 41 -11.59 -11.88 -8.80
CA VAL A 41 -11.19 -10.52 -8.41
C VAL A 41 -11.58 -10.29 -6.98
N SER A 42 -10.63 -9.81 -6.17
CA SER A 42 -10.86 -9.36 -4.80
C SER A 42 -9.97 -8.16 -4.52
N GLU A 43 -10.56 -6.99 -4.30
CA GLU A 43 -9.82 -5.77 -4.08
C GLU A 43 -10.46 -4.90 -3.00
N SER A 44 -9.59 -4.30 -2.18
CA SER A 44 -9.99 -3.36 -1.15
C SER A 44 -9.71 -1.92 -1.55
N PHE A 45 -10.60 -0.99 -1.22
CA PHE A 45 -10.46 0.44 -1.50
C PHE A 45 -10.92 1.30 -0.33
N ASP A 46 -10.32 2.49 -0.20
CA ASP A 46 -10.69 3.44 0.85
C ASP A 46 -11.94 4.21 0.41
N ASN A 47 -12.96 4.25 1.27
CA ASN A 47 -14.26 4.86 0.94
C ASN A 47 -14.16 6.36 0.62
N TYR A 48 -13.11 7.02 1.12
CA TYR A 48 -12.87 8.45 0.94
C TYR A 48 -11.99 8.79 -0.26
N SER A 49 -11.45 7.78 -0.97
CA SER A 49 -10.51 7.98 -2.09
C SER A 49 -11.18 8.36 -3.42
N GLY A 50 -12.52 8.40 -3.46
CA GLY A 50 -13.27 8.53 -4.73
C GLY A 50 -13.29 7.27 -5.60
N SER A 51 -12.58 6.20 -5.19
CA SER A 51 -12.68 4.89 -5.81
C SER A 51 -14.04 4.26 -5.50
N SER A 52 -14.68 3.67 -6.51
CA SER A 52 -15.93 2.93 -6.36
C SER A 52 -15.75 1.48 -6.78
N TRP A 53 -16.66 0.61 -6.30
CA TRP A 53 -16.76 -0.78 -6.77
C TRP A 53 -16.85 -0.85 -8.30
N TYR A 54 -17.53 0.13 -8.93
CA TYR A 54 -17.71 0.19 -10.39
C TYR A 54 -16.38 0.44 -11.10
N THR A 55 -15.58 1.39 -10.60
CA THR A 55 -14.24 1.67 -11.14
C THR A 55 -13.34 0.44 -11.04
N ILE A 56 -13.42 -0.28 -9.92
CA ILE A 56 -12.68 -1.52 -9.67
C ILE A 56 -13.13 -2.63 -10.63
N ALA A 57 -14.44 -2.84 -10.76
CA ALA A 57 -15.00 -3.85 -11.66
C ALA A 57 -14.58 -3.56 -13.10
N LYS A 58 -14.79 -2.34 -13.56
CA LYS A 58 -14.41 -1.90 -14.92
C LYS A 58 -12.93 -2.11 -15.20
N ARG A 59 -12.05 -1.60 -14.34
CA ARG A 59 -10.60 -1.70 -14.53
C ARG A 59 -10.13 -3.15 -14.57
N ASN A 60 -10.57 -3.98 -13.62
CA ASN A 60 -10.12 -5.37 -13.55
C ASN A 60 -10.68 -6.19 -14.72
N CYS A 61 -11.90 -5.94 -15.21
CA CYS A 61 -12.38 -6.61 -16.42
C CYS A 61 -11.54 -6.24 -17.66
N MET A 62 -11.21 -4.96 -17.85
CA MET A 62 -10.33 -4.53 -18.94
C MET A 62 -8.93 -5.17 -18.86
N LEU A 63 -8.40 -5.34 -17.65
CA LEU A 63 -7.13 -6.01 -17.43
C LEU A 63 -7.23 -7.52 -17.71
N ILE A 64 -8.34 -8.16 -17.34
CA ILE A 64 -8.60 -9.58 -17.65
C ILE A 64 -8.69 -9.77 -19.17
N ASP A 65 -9.36 -8.88 -19.90
CA ASP A 65 -9.42 -8.93 -21.36
C ASP A 65 -8.04 -8.78 -22.01
N LYS A 66 -7.20 -7.89 -21.47
CA LYS A 66 -5.84 -7.63 -21.98
C LYS A 66 -4.89 -8.78 -21.67
N LEU A 67 -4.90 -9.29 -20.44
CA LEU A 67 -3.90 -10.22 -19.91
C LEU A 67 -4.33 -11.69 -19.98
N GLY A 68 -5.62 -11.97 -20.02
CA GLY A 68 -6.15 -13.32 -19.94
C GLY A 68 -5.64 -14.04 -18.68
N ASN A 69 -4.90 -15.13 -18.89
CA ASN A 69 -4.35 -15.96 -17.79
C ASN A 69 -3.29 -15.22 -16.96
N ASP A 70 -2.60 -14.23 -17.53
CA ASP A 70 -1.57 -13.47 -16.82
C ASP A 70 -2.16 -12.47 -15.82
N TYR A 71 -3.49 -12.30 -15.79
CA TYR A 71 -4.17 -11.50 -14.79
C TYR A 71 -3.87 -11.97 -13.35
N LYS A 72 -3.73 -13.28 -13.14
CA LYS A 72 -3.37 -13.81 -11.83
C LYS A 72 -1.99 -13.31 -11.39
N THR A 73 -1.01 -13.35 -12.28
CA THR A 73 0.34 -12.80 -12.03
C THR A 73 0.28 -11.30 -11.75
N TYR A 74 -0.52 -10.56 -12.51
CA TYR A 74 -0.76 -9.14 -12.23
C TYR A 74 -1.31 -8.90 -10.80
N ALA A 75 -2.35 -9.64 -10.40
CA ALA A 75 -2.96 -9.48 -9.09
C ALA A 75 -1.98 -9.82 -7.95
N GLU A 76 -1.19 -10.88 -8.12
CA GLU A 76 -0.14 -11.27 -7.20
C GLU A 76 0.95 -10.20 -7.10
N TYR A 77 1.49 -9.74 -8.22
CA TYR A 77 2.57 -8.76 -8.27
C TYR A 77 2.13 -7.41 -7.69
N ARG A 78 0.93 -6.94 -8.04
CA ARG A 78 0.38 -5.70 -7.48
C ARG A 78 0.24 -5.77 -5.96
N ASN A 79 -0.24 -6.90 -5.44
CA ASN A 79 -0.38 -7.10 -4.00
C ASN A 79 0.99 -7.14 -3.30
N GLU A 80 1.95 -7.85 -3.86
CA GLU A 80 3.30 -7.94 -3.31
C GLU A 80 4.04 -6.59 -3.34
N VAL A 81 3.94 -5.84 -4.45
CA VAL A 81 4.46 -4.46 -4.56
C VAL A 81 3.87 -3.58 -3.47
N LYS A 82 2.55 -3.63 -3.26
CA LYS A 82 1.88 -2.86 -2.20
C LYS A 82 2.38 -3.24 -0.80
N LYS A 83 2.55 -4.54 -0.52
CA LYS A 83 3.10 -5.01 0.77
C LYS A 83 4.50 -4.48 1.02
N ILE A 84 5.35 -4.47 -0.01
CA ILE A 84 6.71 -3.91 0.06
C ILE A 84 6.65 -2.40 0.33
N GLU A 85 5.85 -1.64 -0.43
CA GLU A 85 5.67 -0.19 -0.26
C GLU A 85 5.06 0.20 1.10
N ASP A 86 4.22 -0.67 1.67
CA ASP A 86 3.63 -0.49 2.99
C ASP A 86 4.63 -0.76 4.12
N LYS A 87 5.58 -1.68 3.91
CA LYS A 87 6.51 -2.15 4.94
C LYS A 87 7.84 -1.42 4.95
N TYR A 88 8.38 -1.02 3.79
CA TYR A 88 9.75 -0.53 3.61
C TYR A 88 9.82 0.93 3.15
N ILE A 89 11.02 1.49 3.13
CA ILE A 89 11.33 2.78 2.51
C ILE A 89 11.76 2.54 1.06
N ILE A 90 11.01 3.09 0.10
CA ILE A 90 11.34 2.98 -1.33
C ILE A 90 11.84 4.32 -1.84
N VAL A 91 13.08 4.34 -2.33
CA VAL A 91 13.76 5.48 -2.94
C VAL A 91 14.52 4.97 -4.16
N ASP A 92 14.34 5.61 -5.32
CA ASP A 92 15.02 5.25 -6.57
C ASP A 92 14.97 3.75 -6.93
N ASN A 93 13.77 3.17 -6.82
CA ASN A 93 13.52 1.73 -7.02
C ASN A 93 14.35 0.79 -6.13
N ASN A 94 15.01 1.29 -5.10
CA ASN A 94 15.68 0.50 -4.07
C ASN A 94 14.79 0.38 -2.83
N VAL A 95 14.85 -0.78 -2.19
CA VAL A 95 14.11 -1.09 -0.97
C VAL A 95 15.06 -1.00 0.22
N TYR A 96 14.73 -0.14 1.18
CA TYR A 96 15.52 0.04 2.38
C TYR A 96 14.72 -0.32 3.63
N GLY A 97 15.39 -1.03 4.54
CA GLY A 97 15.01 -1.16 5.93
C GLY A 97 15.18 0.17 6.67
N TYR A 98 14.72 0.20 7.92
CA TYR A 98 14.82 1.36 8.80
C TYR A 98 14.89 0.88 10.24
N PHE A 99 15.29 1.79 11.11
CA PHE A 99 15.18 1.56 12.55
C PHE A 99 13.77 1.92 13.01
N HIS A 100 13.16 1.04 13.79
CA HIS A 100 11.87 1.28 14.45
C HIS A 100 12.01 0.95 15.93
N ASP A 101 11.86 1.97 16.77
CA ASP A 101 11.71 1.81 18.22
C ASP A 101 10.23 1.93 18.60
N ASP A 102 9.71 0.92 19.30
CA ASP A 102 8.41 0.94 19.95
C ASP A 102 8.46 0.60 21.45
N SER A 103 9.62 0.79 22.08
CA SER A 103 9.84 0.50 23.49
C SER A 103 9.10 1.48 24.42
N ALA A 104 7.78 1.32 24.54
CA ALA A 104 6.97 1.91 25.59
C ALA A 104 6.63 0.83 26.63
N ASN A 105 7.38 0.83 27.74
CA ASN A 105 7.21 -0.09 28.86
C ASN A 105 5.85 0.07 29.56
N GLY A 106 5.01 -0.97 29.48
CA GLY A 106 3.86 -1.22 30.35
C GLY A 106 2.54 -1.45 29.60
N SER A 107 1.81 -2.50 29.99
CA SER A 107 0.55 -3.00 29.38
C SER A 107 -0.64 -2.03 29.42
N ARG A 108 -0.44 -0.75 29.76
CA ARG A 108 -1.46 0.30 29.84
C ARG A 108 -1.00 1.68 29.35
N LYS A 109 0.20 1.81 28.76
CA LYS A 109 0.70 3.09 28.24
C LYS A 109 0.58 3.16 26.71
N PRO A 110 0.35 4.36 26.14
CA PRO A 110 0.37 4.53 24.69
C PRO A 110 1.73 4.12 24.12
N VAL A 111 1.72 3.36 23.02
CA VAL A 111 2.93 2.94 22.32
C VAL A 111 3.54 4.13 21.60
N TYR A 112 4.79 4.44 21.92
CA TYR A 112 5.57 5.47 21.26
C TYR A 112 6.25 4.85 20.04
N HIS A 113 6.23 5.53 18.89
CA HIS A 113 6.91 5.04 17.69
C HIS A 113 7.99 6.05 17.30
N ILE A 114 9.22 5.58 17.13
CA ILE A 114 10.32 6.34 16.52
C ILE A 114 10.78 5.57 15.30
N PHE A 115 10.80 6.24 14.15
CA PHE A 115 11.39 5.72 12.94
C PHE A 115 12.60 6.54 12.56
N SER A 116 13.68 5.89 12.15
CA SER A 116 14.85 6.59 11.62
C SER A 116 15.61 5.80 10.55
N ILE A 117 16.32 6.52 9.71
CA ILE A 117 17.22 5.99 8.68
C ILE A 117 18.40 6.93 8.51
N GLU A 118 19.59 6.36 8.36
CA GLU A 118 20.83 7.07 8.04
C GLU A 118 20.95 7.16 6.52
N MET A 119 21.25 8.35 6.01
CA MET A 119 21.52 8.62 4.60
C MET A 119 23.00 8.34 4.27
N GLU A 120 23.38 8.28 3.00
CA GLU A 120 24.78 8.04 2.60
C GLU A 120 25.75 9.15 3.02
N ASP A 121 25.24 10.37 3.20
CA ASP A 121 25.99 11.52 3.71
C ASP A 121 25.98 11.64 5.24
N GLU A 122 25.60 10.56 5.93
CA GLU A 122 25.54 10.43 7.38
C GLU A 122 24.41 11.22 8.06
N GLU A 123 23.58 11.95 7.31
CA GLU A 123 22.40 12.63 7.86
C GLU A 123 21.36 11.60 8.35
N VAL A 124 20.73 11.88 9.49
CA VAL A 124 19.70 10.98 10.06
C VAL A 124 18.32 11.58 9.90
N ILE A 125 17.52 11.00 9.02
CA ILE A 125 16.11 11.32 8.90
C ILE A 125 15.36 10.54 9.96
N SER A 126 14.53 11.23 10.74
CA SER A 126 13.70 10.61 11.77
C SER A 126 12.32 11.23 11.85
N GLU A 127 11.37 10.44 12.34
CA GLU A 127 10.01 10.88 12.67
C GLU A 127 9.52 10.10 13.88
N SER A 128 8.77 10.77 14.75
CA SER A 128 8.28 10.15 15.99
C SER A 128 6.87 10.57 16.33
N THR A 129 6.24 9.82 17.24
CA THR A 129 4.98 10.24 17.85
C THR A 129 5.15 11.64 18.47
N ASN A 130 4.29 12.60 18.14
CA ASN A 130 4.29 13.91 18.79
C ASN A 130 3.47 13.85 20.09
N LEU A 131 4.14 14.04 21.23
CA LEU A 131 3.56 13.95 22.58
C LEU A 131 2.83 15.23 23.02
N ASN A 132 3.03 16.35 22.33
CA ASN A 132 2.51 17.66 22.76
C ASN A 132 1.08 17.97 22.29
N ASN A 133 0.42 17.05 21.59
CA ASN A 133 -0.97 17.20 21.15
C ASN A 133 -1.88 16.30 21.98
N ASP A 134 -2.77 16.90 22.77
CA ASP A 134 -3.76 16.32 23.70
C ASP A 134 -4.83 15.41 23.06
N LEU A 135 -4.58 14.86 21.87
CA LEU A 135 -5.52 14.03 21.15
C LEU A 135 -4.84 12.73 20.76
N PHE A 136 -5.37 11.62 21.29
CA PHE A 136 -5.05 10.21 21.00
C PHE A 136 -4.94 9.81 19.51
N LYS A 137 -5.10 10.74 18.56
CA LYS A 137 -4.97 10.55 17.11
C LYS A 137 -3.52 10.39 16.62
N HIS A 138 -2.50 10.75 17.40
CA HIS A 138 -1.10 10.69 16.95
C HIS A 138 -0.32 9.42 17.34
N PHE A 139 -0.97 8.40 17.90
CA PHE A 139 -0.34 7.10 18.19
C PHE A 139 -0.44 6.10 17.02
N ASN A 140 -1.02 6.48 15.89
CA ASN A 140 -1.15 5.57 14.76
C ASN A 140 0.19 5.35 14.05
N LYS A 141 0.79 4.16 14.27
CA LYS A 141 2.00 3.69 13.61
C LYS A 141 2.02 3.98 12.11
N LYS A 142 0.91 3.73 11.41
CA LYS A 142 0.83 3.87 9.95
C LYS A 142 0.96 5.33 9.51
N ASP A 143 0.35 6.26 10.24
CA ASP A 143 0.39 7.68 9.88
C ASP A 143 1.79 8.26 10.11
N ILE A 144 2.43 7.90 11.24
CA ILE A 144 3.81 8.31 11.53
C ILE A 144 4.76 7.71 10.49
N PHE A 145 4.63 6.43 10.17
CA PHE A 145 5.46 5.78 9.16
C PHE A 145 5.26 6.39 7.76
N SER A 146 4.04 6.81 7.41
CA SER A 146 3.77 7.52 6.16
C SER A 146 4.47 8.88 6.10
N LYS A 147 4.43 9.67 7.19
CA LYS A 147 5.18 10.93 7.31
C LYS A 147 6.68 10.70 7.21
N PHE A 148 7.19 9.67 7.88
CA PHE A 148 8.59 9.27 7.79
C PHE A 148 9.02 8.98 6.35
N LYS A 149 8.28 8.10 5.64
CA LYS A 149 8.49 7.82 4.20
C LYS A 149 8.53 9.10 3.37
N SER A 150 7.59 10.02 3.61
CA SER A 150 7.54 11.30 2.90
C SER A 150 8.78 12.16 3.14
N ARG A 151 9.29 12.21 4.38
CA ARG A 151 10.49 12.98 4.73
C ARG A 151 11.73 12.42 4.04
N VAL A 152 11.92 11.09 4.06
CA VAL A 152 13.06 10.45 3.39
C VAL A 152 13.03 10.72 1.88
N ARG A 153 11.86 10.56 1.24
CA ARG A 153 11.69 10.86 -0.19
C ARG A 153 11.92 12.34 -0.53
N THR A 154 11.49 13.24 0.35
CA THR A 154 11.73 14.68 0.18
C THR A 154 13.20 15.02 0.29
N TYR A 155 13.91 14.40 1.25
CA TYR A 155 15.34 14.58 1.40
C TYR A 155 16.10 14.11 0.16
N TYR A 156 15.82 12.90 -0.33
CA TYR A 156 16.38 12.40 -1.58
C TYR A 156 16.09 13.34 -2.75
N LYS A 157 14.85 13.81 -2.90
CA LYS A 157 14.49 14.73 -3.99
C LYS A 157 15.27 16.05 -3.96
N ASN A 158 15.60 16.55 -2.77
CA ASN A 158 16.25 17.84 -2.61
C ASN A 158 17.78 17.76 -2.67
N ASN A 159 18.35 16.64 -2.25
CA ASN A 159 19.81 16.49 -2.09
C ASN A 159 20.42 15.43 -3.01
N GLU A 160 19.61 14.62 -3.69
CA GLU A 160 20.03 13.46 -4.50
C GLU A 160 20.84 12.40 -3.73
N VAL A 161 20.68 12.37 -2.40
CA VAL A 161 21.38 11.42 -1.51
C VAL A 161 20.48 10.23 -1.18
N LEU A 162 20.97 9.02 -1.45
CA LEU A 162 20.27 7.77 -1.14
C LEU A 162 20.38 7.41 0.34
N PRO A 163 19.45 6.59 0.87
CA PRO A 163 19.64 5.98 2.18
C PRO A 163 20.88 5.07 2.20
N SER A 164 21.50 4.96 3.38
CA SER A 164 22.74 4.18 3.56
C SER A 164 22.61 2.75 3.05
N VAL A 165 23.64 2.29 2.31
CA VAL A 165 23.74 0.91 1.80
C VAL A 165 23.65 -0.13 2.92
N LYS A 166 23.99 0.22 4.17
CA LYS A 166 23.82 -0.66 5.34
C LYS A 166 22.35 -1.05 5.59
N ARG A 167 21.40 -0.29 5.06
CA ARG A 167 19.95 -0.51 5.17
C ARG A 167 19.35 -1.06 3.87
N LEU A 168 20.14 -1.28 2.83
CA LEU A 168 19.66 -1.79 1.55
C LEU A 168 19.25 -3.26 1.67
N GLU A 169 17.98 -3.54 1.41
CA GLU A 169 17.42 -4.89 1.36
C GLU A 169 17.52 -5.39 -0.08
N ARG A 170 18.65 -6.04 -0.43
CA ARG A 170 18.95 -6.43 -1.82
C ARG A 170 17.91 -7.37 -2.43
N ASP A 171 17.54 -8.43 -1.71
CA ASP A 171 16.57 -9.42 -2.19
C ASP A 171 15.19 -8.80 -2.42
N GLU A 172 14.75 -7.94 -1.50
CA GLU A 172 13.48 -7.21 -1.65
C GLU A 172 13.56 -6.18 -2.78
N THR A 173 14.72 -5.55 -3.00
CA THR A 173 14.96 -4.62 -4.11
C THR A 173 14.81 -5.32 -5.45
N ASP A 174 15.50 -6.45 -5.64
CA ASP A 174 15.44 -7.20 -6.90
C ASP A 174 14.03 -7.74 -7.16
N LYS A 175 13.37 -8.26 -6.12
CA LYS A 175 11.97 -8.69 -6.18
C LYS A 175 11.05 -7.52 -6.57
N TYR A 176 11.19 -6.37 -5.89
CA TYR A 176 10.37 -5.18 -6.13
C TYR A 176 10.52 -4.67 -7.56
N ARG A 177 11.76 -4.53 -8.05
CA ARG A 177 12.09 -4.07 -9.40
C ARG A 177 11.49 -4.99 -10.45
N LYS A 178 11.73 -6.29 -10.36
CA LYS A 178 11.18 -7.27 -11.31
C LYS A 178 9.65 -7.21 -11.39
N MET A 179 8.97 -7.10 -10.25
CA MET A 179 7.51 -7.01 -10.24
C MET A 179 7.02 -5.68 -10.81
N LYS A 180 7.68 -4.55 -10.46
CA LYS A 180 7.36 -3.23 -10.99
C LYS A 180 7.55 -3.15 -12.50
N GLU A 181 8.68 -3.63 -13.02
CA GLU A 181 8.98 -3.67 -14.45
C GLU A 181 7.92 -4.48 -15.20
N TRP A 182 7.61 -5.70 -14.71
CA TRP A 182 6.57 -6.53 -15.32
C TRP A 182 5.20 -5.82 -15.33
N LEU A 183 4.82 -5.14 -14.23
CA LEU A 183 3.56 -4.39 -14.16
C LEU A 183 3.52 -3.24 -15.17
N VAL A 184 4.62 -2.49 -15.34
CA VAL A 184 4.72 -1.39 -16.31
C VAL A 184 4.61 -1.91 -17.73
N GLU A 185 5.32 -2.98 -18.05
CA GLU A 185 5.35 -3.55 -19.41
C GLU A 185 4.00 -4.16 -19.83
N ASN A 186 3.28 -4.77 -18.89
CA ASN A 186 2.11 -5.59 -19.21
C ASN A 186 0.78 -4.94 -18.81
N ALA A 187 0.75 -4.13 -17.76
CA ALA A 187 -0.49 -3.73 -17.10
C ALA A 187 -0.72 -2.22 -16.94
N ASP A 188 0.30 -1.37 -17.17
CA ASP A 188 0.04 0.07 -17.30
C ASP A 188 -0.76 0.33 -18.59
N CYS A 189 -1.93 0.96 -18.41
CA CYS A 189 -2.84 1.45 -19.43
C CYS A 189 -3.24 2.89 -19.05
#